data_AF-A0A918X5X9-F1
#
_entry.id   AF-A0A918X5X9-F1
#
_cell.length_a   1.000
_cell.length_b   1.000
_cell.length_c   1.000
_cell.angle_alpha   90.00
_cell.angle_beta   90.00
_cell.angle_gamma   90.00
#
_symmetry.space_group_name_H-M   'P 1'
#
loop_
_entity.id
_entity.type
_entity.pdbx_description
1 polymer ?
#
loop_
_entity_poly.entity_id
_entity_poly.type
_entity_poly.pdbx_seq_one_letter_code
_entity_poly.pdbx_strand_id
1 'polypeptide(L)'
;MITFTVDESWDRIESWLTRHAPVTHGLLRPPAAPADIRAAELRLGLAFPPDLKESLLRHDGVELQDGTLRLDHDGPLSGVADIVSSTEFLREVGEDAAEDEAELTEEERDEYAYWPHERLLVTLGIGWQSSDGLFLVTRPGPHHGRTGRYFDETGSSFAPWSGLRHFLSDFATALENGLPFDGRTPLAHEGRLIWDGGTTVVADPTSALDLAARAAEPQVPAAEPAPLAPPVPQADGAYTVITFGGSGFFGPQPELPVQPDVVFVEGIDPGEMLERLGAVPATAGPRTREQARLSADAPWAAHRPMVRAGSCGKGWSYATQEGGDTEFDRPEVLGQLSRGTRVVRLTKQGYEVRVTVVEDGTERPEAGHRVESPREDYVTGPDGQPALAPDGQRWQRIGVDPWPGSTAAYTRLLAGLTAEYGIGWDPADDTATPLASALLLPVLDEVPEGWQPVTEVRDFDLGAVVERTSPERLRSAVAAQLNRLAAETGIDGYPEIARALEQVGRGEPVDLPADEALDLRMRTIRAEARAVRGTLDTASRQPDAAPVTEADFLAWHVRDTAAGALRRFLLLPLPAAAASILNLRMSVHWRDELAADLAD
;
A
#
# COMPACT_ATOMS: atom_id res chain seq x y z
N MET A 1 -14.78 25.51 23.18
CA MET A 1 -15.08 25.94 21.80
C MET A 1 -16.33 26.81 21.85
N ILE A 2 -16.32 27.96 21.18
CA ILE A 2 -17.54 28.74 21.00
C ILE A 2 -18.25 28.11 19.80
N THR A 3 -19.47 27.62 20.00
CA THR A 3 -20.33 27.10 18.92
C THR A 3 -21.20 28.22 18.41
N PHE A 4 -21.16 28.47 17.10
CA PHE A 4 -21.99 29.48 16.43
C PHE A 4 -23.30 28.89 15.90
N THR A 5 -24.27 29.75 15.59
CA THR A 5 -25.49 29.31 14.88
C THR A 5 -25.18 28.94 13.43
N VAL A 6 -26.14 28.34 12.72
CA VAL A 6 -25.97 28.02 11.29
C VAL A 6 -25.83 29.30 10.47
N ASP A 7 -26.67 30.29 10.71
CA ASP A 7 -26.59 31.60 10.05
C ASP A 7 -25.23 32.32 10.29
N GLU A 8 -24.77 32.38 11.54
CA GLU A 8 -23.47 32.99 11.88
C GLU A 8 -22.29 32.23 11.24
N SER A 9 -22.38 30.91 11.13
CA SER A 9 -21.36 30.08 10.48
C SER A 9 -21.34 30.34 8.97
N TRP A 10 -22.50 30.43 8.33
CA TRP A 10 -22.61 30.74 6.90
C TRP A 10 -22.08 32.12 6.56
N ASP A 11 -22.41 33.15 7.35
CA ASP A 11 -21.89 34.51 7.13
C ASP A 11 -20.35 34.54 7.13
N ARG A 12 -19.72 33.74 7.99
CA ARG A 12 -18.26 33.59 8.07
C ARG A 12 -17.69 32.83 6.86
N ILE A 13 -18.32 31.71 6.50
CA ILE A 13 -17.94 30.91 5.32
C ILE A 13 -18.03 31.76 4.05
N GLU A 14 -19.17 32.42 3.79
CA GLU A 14 -19.36 33.28 2.63
C GLU A 14 -18.37 34.44 2.60
N SER A 15 -18.14 35.09 3.73
CA SER A 15 -17.18 36.20 3.84
C SER A 15 -15.76 35.75 3.48
N TRP A 16 -15.36 34.55 3.92
CA TRP A 16 -14.07 33.97 3.58
C TRP A 16 -14.01 33.60 2.10
N LEU A 17 -15.01 32.88 1.58
CA LEU A 17 -15.05 32.44 0.18
C LEU A 17 -15.07 33.63 -0.78
N THR A 18 -15.84 34.68 -0.49
CA THR A 18 -15.87 35.90 -1.32
C THR A 18 -14.48 36.53 -1.45
N ARG A 19 -13.69 36.51 -0.36
CA ARG A 19 -12.37 37.13 -0.33
C ARG A 19 -11.28 36.24 -0.92
N HIS A 20 -11.33 34.94 -0.66
CA HIS A 20 -10.22 34.03 -0.92
C HIS A 20 -10.51 33.00 -2.01
N ALA A 21 -11.76 32.55 -2.14
CA ALA A 21 -12.19 31.54 -3.10
C ALA A 21 -13.44 31.97 -3.91
N PRO A 22 -13.39 33.09 -4.67
CA PRO A 22 -14.55 33.64 -5.37
C PRO A 22 -15.15 32.71 -6.42
N VAL A 23 -14.38 31.81 -7.03
CA VAL A 23 -14.90 30.79 -7.95
C VAL A 23 -15.81 29.84 -7.18
N THR A 24 -15.35 29.34 -6.04
CA THR A 24 -16.15 28.47 -5.16
C THR A 24 -17.38 29.18 -4.61
N HIS A 25 -17.24 30.45 -4.19
CA HIS A 25 -18.37 31.26 -3.74
C HIS A 25 -19.47 31.38 -4.80
N GLY A 26 -19.07 31.58 -6.07
CA GLY A 26 -20.01 31.71 -7.19
C GLY A 26 -20.84 30.45 -7.48
N LEU A 27 -20.47 29.30 -6.90
CA LEU A 27 -21.15 28.02 -7.06
C LEU A 27 -22.06 27.66 -5.90
N LEU A 28 -22.14 28.50 -4.87
CA LEU A 28 -23.18 28.37 -3.85
C LEU A 28 -24.54 28.69 -4.50
N ARG A 29 -25.48 27.74 -4.44
CA ARG A 29 -26.82 27.96 -4.97
C ARG A 29 -27.57 29.01 -4.13
N PRO A 30 -28.56 29.71 -4.71
CA PRO A 30 -29.44 30.57 -3.92
C PRO A 30 -30.22 29.77 -2.86
N PRO A 31 -30.84 30.44 -1.88
CA PRO A 31 -31.73 29.81 -0.90
C PRO A 31 -32.78 28.88 -1.51
N ALA A 32 -33.00 27.73 -0.87
CA ALA A 32 -34.10 26.84 -1.22
C ALA A 32 -35.44 27.52 -0.95
N ALA A 33 -36.44 27.29 -1.81
CA ALA A 33 -37.77 27.79 -1.53
C ALA A 33 -38.37 27.02 -0.34
N PRO A 34 -38.99 27.70 0.65
CA PRO A 34 -39.63 27.02 1.77
C PRO A 34 -40.71 26.01 1.35
N ALA A 35 -41.29 26.17 0.15
CA ALA A 35 -42.24 25.22 -0.41
C ALA A 35 -41.58 23.91 -0.84
N ASP A 36 -40.36 23.95 -1.37
CA ASP A 36 -39.62 22.78 -1.83
C ASP A 36 -39.15 21.93 -0.64
N ILE A 37 -38.68 22.58 0.43
CA ILE A 37 -38.35 21.89 1.69
C ILE A 37 -39.58 21.15 2.25
N ARG A 38 -40.74 21.81 2.29
CA ARG A 38 -41.98 21.16 2.76
C ARG A 38 -42.42 20.01 1.85
N ALA A 39 -42.23 20.15 0.54
CA ALA A 39 -42.54 19.08 -0.41
C ALA A 39 -41.60 17.88 -0.22
N ALA A 40 -40.33 18.12 0.06
CA ALA A 40 -39.35 17.08 0.39
C ALA A 40 -39.67 16.37 1.72
N GLU A 41 -39.98 17.12 2.78
CA GLU A 41 -40.42 16.56 4.07
C GLU A 41 -41.65 15.66 3.89
N LEU A 42 -42.63 16.11 3.10
CA LEU A 42 -43.84 15.33 2.78
C LEU A 42 -43.53 14.07 1.96
N ARG A 43 -42.67 14.18 0.94
CA ARG A 43 -42.30 13.09 0.04
C ARG A 43 -41.53 11.98 0.76
N LEU A 44 -40.57 12.36 1.60
CA LEU A 44 -39.74 11.41 2.34
C LEU A 44 -40.42 10.87 3.61
N GLY A 45 -41.51 11.49 4.04
CA GLY A 45 -42.20 11.16 5.28
C GLY A 45 -41.40 11.51 6.54
N LEU A 46 -40.51 12.49 6.44
CA LEU A 46 -39.58 12.90 7.51
C LEU A 46 -39.68 14.40 7.78
N ALA A 47 -39.48 14.80 9.03
CA ALA A 47 -39.24 16.21 9.35
C ALA A 47 -37.74 16.50 9.27
N PHE A 48 -37.34 17.53 8.53
CA PHE A 48 -35.94 17.92 8.43
C PHE A 48 -35.50 18.57 9.75
N PRO A 49 -34.30 18.24 10.27
CA PRO A 49 -33.76 18.88 11.46
C PRO A 49 -33.69 20.41 11.30
N PRO A 50 -33.89 21.20 12.37
CA PRO A 50 -33.88 22.66 12.29
C PRO A 50 -32.60 23.23 11.65
N ASP A 51 -31.43 22.74 12.06
CA ASP A 51 -30.13 23.18 11.54
C ASP A 51 -30.02 22.95 10.01
N LEU A 52 -30.56 21.83 9.50
CA LEU A 52 -30.59 21.54 8.05
C LEU A 52 -31.49 22.52 7.30
N LYS A 53 -32.67 22.81 7.85
CA LYS A 53 -33.59 23.79 7.23
C LYS A 53 -32.99 25.19 7.21
N GLU A 54 -32.36 25.62 8.29
CA GLU A 54 -31.67 26.91 8.34
C GLU A 54 -30.57 27.00 7.27
N SER A 55 -29.78 25.93 7.12
CA SER A 55 -28.74 25.85 6.09
C SER A 55 -29.30 25.90 4.66
N LEU A 56 -30.36 25.13 4.37
CA LEU A 56 -31.01 25.11 3.05
C LEU A 56 -31.68 26.45 2.70
N LEU A 57 -32.21 27.15 3.70
CA LEU A 57 -32.74 28.50 3.54
C LEU A 57 -31.64 29.56 3.31
N ARG A 58 -30.35 29.19 3.47
CA ARG A 58 -29.22 30.03 3.09
C ARG A 58 -28.70 29.66 1.69
N HIS A 59 -28.48 28.38 1.44
CA HIS A 59 -28.06 27.83 0.15
C HIS A 59 -28.71 26.47 -0.12
N ASP A 60 -29.33 26.31 -1.28
CA ASP A 60 -29.87 25.03 -1.76
C ASP A 60 -28.77 24.10 -2.29
N GLY A 61 -27.74 23.87 -1.49
CA GLY A 61 -26.53 23.14 -1.88
C GLY A 61 -25.65 23.95 -2.83
N VAL A 62 -25.02 23.26 -3.79
CA VAL A 62 -24.03 23.84 -4.70
C VAL A 62 -24.24 23.41 -6.14
N GLU A 63 -23.77 24.23 -7.08
CA GLU A 63 -23.61 23.82 -8.47
C GLU A 63 -22.44 22.85 -8.59
N LEU A 64 -22.62 21.71 -9.28
CA LEU A 64 -21.62 20.64 -9.40
C LEU A 64 -20.76 20.87 -10.64
N GLN A 65 -19.54 21.36 -10.43
CA GLN A 65 -18.54 21.58 -11.46
C GLN A 65 -17.15 21.73 -10.83
N ASP A 66 -16.14 21.99 -11.66
CA ASP A 66 -14.81 22.29 -11.14
C ASP A 66 -14.83 23.56 -10.26
N GLY A 67 -14.28 23.47 -9.04
CA GLY A 67 -14.25 24.54 -8.04
C GLY A 67 -15.41 24.56 -7.05
N THR A 68 -16.35 23.62 -7.13
CA THR A 68 -17.47 23.49 -6.19
C THR A 68 -17.00 23.42 -4.73
N LEU A 69 -17.80 23.95 -3.79
CA LEU A 69 -17.54 23.75 -2.37
C LEU A 69 -17.76 22.28 -2.01
N ARG A 70 -16.67 21.63 -1.62
CA ARG A 70 -16.62 20.24 -1.15
C ARG A 70 -16.13 20.22 0.28
N LEU A 71 -16.68 19.33 1.09
CA LEU A 71 -16.28 19.07 2.48
C LEU A 71 -15.30 17.90 2.52
N ASP A 72 -14.22 18.02 1.74
CA ASP A 72 -13.18 17.00 1.61
C ASP A 72 -13.75 15.59 1.30
N HIS A 73 -13.59 14.62 2.20
CA HIS A 73 -14.09 13.24 2.06
C HIS A 73 -15.62 13.14 2.03
N ASP A 74 -16.32 14.13 2.58
CA ASP A 74 -17.79 14.15 2.61
C ASP A 74 -18.38 14.73 1.31
N GLY A 75 -17.57 15.30 0.42
CA GLY A 75 -17.96 15.83 -0.89
C GLY A 75 -18.90 17.06 -0.86
N PRO A 76 -19.56 17.44 -1.97
CA PRO A 76 -20.34 18.69 -2.06
C PRO A 76 -21.65 18.67 -1.27
N LEU A 77 -22.07 19.85 -0.78
CA LEU A 77 -23.35 20.02 -0.09
C LEU A 77 -24.54 19.80 -1.03
N SER A 78 -25.47 18.95 -0.62
CA SER A 78 -26.66 18.60 -1.41
C SER A 78 -27.75 19.68 -1.30
N GLY A 79 -28.40 19.99 -2.42
CA GLY A 79 -29.67 20.72 -2.41
C GLY A 79 -30.85 19.83 -2.01
N VAL A 80 -32.03 20.42 -1.85
CA VAL A 80 -33.26 19.70 -1.47
C VAL A 80 -33.56 18.54 -2.43
N ALA A 81 -33.44 18.77 -3.74
CA ALA A 81 -33.70 17.75 -4.76
C ALA A 81 -32.69 16.58 -4.66
N ASP A 82 -31.41 16.92 -4.43
CA ASP A 82 -30.33 15.94 -4.29
C ASP A 82 -30.52 15.10 -3.01
N ILE A 83 -30.91 15.73 -1.88
CA ILE A 83 -31.23 15.04 -0.62
C ILE A 83 -32.38 14.03 -0.83
N VAL A 84 -33.44 14.43 -1.53
CA VAL A 84 -34.57 13.54 -1.83
C VAL A 84 -34.11 12.36 -2.68
N SER A 85 -33.41 12.64 -3.78
CA SER A 85 -32.92 11.61 -4.70
C SER A 85 -32.00 10.61 -3.99
N SER A 86 -31.03 11.10 -3.21
CA SER A 86 -30.08 10.24 -2.49
C SER A 86 -30.75 9.41 -1.40
N THR A 87 -31.71 10.00 -0.68
CA THR A 87 -32.44 9.28 0.37
C THR A 87 -33.32 8.18 -0.21
N GLU A 88 -34.00 8.44 -1.34
CA GLU A 88 -34.81 7.43 -2.02
C GLU A 88 -33.94 6.31 -2.60
N PHE A 89 -32.83 6.67 -3.25
CA PHE A 89 -31.87 5.70 -3.78
C PHE A 89 -31.34 4.76 -2.69
N LEU A 90 -30.85 5.29 -1.57
CA LEU A 90 -30.30 4.47 -0.48
C LEU A 90 -31.37 3.60 0.19
N ARG A 91 -32.61 4.08 0.28
CA ARG A 91 -33.75 3.26 0.74
C ARG A 91 -34.06 2.13 -0.22
N GLU A 92 -34.08 2.40 -1.53
CA GLU A 92 -34.31 1.39 -2.57
C GLU A 92 -33.25 0.28 -2.53
N VAL A 93 -31.97 0.64 -2.42
CA VAL A 93 -30.89 -0.35 -2.32
C VAL A 93 -30.97 -1.15 -1.00
N GLY A 94 -31.43 -0.53 0.08
CA GLY A 94 -31.62 -1.17 1.38
C GLY A 94 -32.85 -2.06 1.50
N GLU A 95 -33.75 -2.11 0.50
CA GLU A 95 -34.99 -2.90 0.58
C GLU A 95 -34.72 -4.39 0.79
N ASP A 96 -33.68 -4.93 0.14
CA ASP A 96 -33.30 -6.34 0.25
C ASP A 96 -32.76 -6.71 1.65
N ALA A 97 -32.25 -5.73 2.41
CA ALA A 97 -31.75 -5.94 3.77
C ALA A 97 -32.82 -5.69 4.86
N ALA A 98 -33.95 -5.06 4.50
CA ALA A 98 -34.95 -4.58 5.46
C ALA A 98 -35.64 -5.70 6.25
N GLU A 99 -35.77 -6.91 5.68
CA GLU A 99 -36.36 -8.06 6.38
C GLU A 99 -35.46 -8.56 7.51
N ASP A 100 -34.15 -8.63 7.26
CA ASP A 100 -33.14 -9.09 8.23
C ASP A 100 -32.89 -8.02 9.33
N GLU A 101 -33.06 -6.73 9.00
CA GLU A 101 -32.83 -5.61 9.91
C GLU A 101 -34.04 -5.26 10.81
N ALA A 102 -35.21 -5.86 10.57
CA ALA A 102 -36.45 -5.52 11.27
C ALA A 102 -36.42 -5.82 12.79
N GLU A 103 -35.56 -6.75 13.21
CA GLU A 103 -35.41 -7.14 14.62
C GLU A 103 -34.35 -6.33 15.37
N LEU A 104 -33.59 -5.46 14.69
CA LEU A 104 -32.53 -4.67 15.30
C LEU A 104 -33.08 -3.62 16.27
N THR A 105 -32.44 -3.51 17.44
CA THR A 105 -32.69 -2.41 18.38
C THR A 105 -32.28 -1.07 17.78
N GLU A 106 -32.64 0.04 18.43
CA GLU A 106 -32.25 1.37 17.95
C GLU A 106 -30.75 1.62 17.90
N GLU A 107 -29.99 1.02 18.82
CA GLU A 107 -28.54 1.12 18.84
C GLU A 107 -27.94 0.26 17.73
N GLU A 108 -28.45 -0.97 17.57
CA GLU A 108 -28.01 -1.88 16.51
C GLU A 108 -28.36 -1.36 15.11
N ARG A 109 -29.51 -0.71 14.90
CA ARG A 109 -29.82 -0.07 13.61
C ARG A 109 -28.89 1.08 13.31
N ASP A 110 -28.39 1.79 14.32
CA ASP A 110 -27.47 2.87 14.06
C ASP A 110 -26.09 2.39 13.60
N GLU A 111 -25.71 1.17 13.97
CA GLU A 111 -24.41 0.55 13.68
C GLU A 111 -24.45 -0.40 12.47
N TYR A 112 -25.47 -1.25 12.38
CA TYR A 112 -25.49 -2.42 11.49
C TYR A 112 -26.49 -2.31 10.33
N ALA A 113 -27.49 -1.43 10.41
CA ALA A 113 -28.44 -1.29 9.32
C ALA A 113 -27.79 -0.61 8.11
N TYR A 114 -28.08 -1.12 6.92
CA TYR A 114 -27.56 -0.60 5.66
C TYR A 114 -27.91 0.87 5.50
N TRP A 115 -29.19 1.22 5.62
CA TRP A 115 -29.65 2.61 5.61
C TRP A 115 -30.95 2.80 6.40
N PRO A 116 -30.88 3.22 7.67
CA PRO A 116 -32.07 3.55 8.46
C PRO A 116 -32.98 4.57 7.78
N HIS A 117 -34.29 4.28 7.76
CA HIS A 117 -35.29 5.12 7.10
C HIS A 117 -35.28 6.57 7.62
N GLU A 118 -34.89 6.83 8.87
CA GLU A 118 -34.81 8.16 9.47
C GLU A 118 -33.47 8.89 9.27
N ARG A 119 -32.74 8.58 8.19
CA ARG A 119 -31.53 9.30 7.79
C ARG A 119 -31.73 10.07 6.49
N LEU A 120 -31.04 11.20 6.39
CA LEU A 120 -30.95 12.03 5.19
C LEU A 120 -29.48 12.14 4.80
N LEU A 121 -29.13 11.80 3.56
CA LEU A 121 -27.81 12.10 3.02
C LEU A 121 -27.79 13.58 2.57
N VAL A 122 -26.94 14.40 3.20
CA VAL A 122 -26.92 15.86 3.03
C VAL A 122 -25.71 16.38 2.26
N THR A 123 -24.85 15.48 1.81
CA THR A 123 -23.82 15.72 0.79
C THR A 123 -23.90 14.66 -0.30
N LEU A 124 -23.15 14.85 -1.38
CA LEU A 124 -22.80 13.78 -2.32
C LEU A 124 -21.35 13.40 -2.06
N GLY A 125 -20.96 12.15 -2.25
CA GLY A 125 -19.58 11.70 -2.03
C GLY A 125 -18.56 12.42 -2.93
N ILE A 126 -17.27 12.09 -2.80
CA ILE A 126 -16.21 12.65 -3.66
C ILE A 126 -16.52 12.44 -5.15
N GLY A 127 -17.14 11.30 -5.51
CA GLY A 127 -17.58 10.98 -6.88
C GLY A 127 -18.87 11.69 -7.32
N TRP A 128 -19.43 12.58 -6.49
CA TRP A 128 -20.72 13.27 -6.70
C TRP A 128 -21.89 12.31 -6.91
N GLN A 129 -21.87 11.22 -6.16
CA GLN A 129 -22.86 10.15 -6.20
C GLN A 129 -23.56 10.00 -4.86
N SER A 130 -24.75 9.43 -4.90
CA SER A 130 -25.65 9.23 -3.76
C SER A 130 -25.26 8.04 -2.84
N SER A 131 -24.07 7.46 -3.02
CA SER A 131 -23.60 6.29 -2.26
C SER A 131 -22.68 6.63 -1.10
N ASP A 132 -22.16 7.85 -1.00
CA ASP A 132 -21.25 8.25 0.08
C ASP A 132 -21.57 9.68 0.55
N GLY A 133 -21.26 9.99 1.81
CA GLY A 133 -21.28 11.35 2.32
C GLY A 133 -21.75 11.50 3.76
N LEU A 134 -22.01 12.75 4.14
CA LEU A 134 -22.51 13.14 5.44
C LEU A 134 -24.02 12.89 5.51
N PHE A 135 -24.48 12.22 6.56
CA PHE A 135 -25.89 12.04 6.86
C PHE A 135 -26.32 12.77 8.14
N LEU A 136 -27.61 13.06 8.22
CA LEU A 136 -28.28 13.54 9.44
C LEU A 136 -29.37 12.56 9.87
N VAL A 137 -29.48 12.37 11.18
CA VAL A 137 -30.57 11.60 11.79
C VAL A 137 -31.78 12.49 12.02
N THR A 138 -32.96 12.08 11.55
CA THR A 138 -34.21 12.85 11.66
C THR A 138 -35.14 12.35 12.77
N ARG A 139 -34.92 11.13 13.29
CA ARG A 139 -35.78 10.55 14.32
C ARG A 139 -35.72 11.38 15.61
N PRO A 140 -36.86 11.68 16.26
CA PRO A 140 -36.87 12.31 17.57
C PRO A 140 -36.12 11.44 18.59
N GLY A 141 -35.25 12.04 19.39
CA GLY A 141 -34.46 11.31 20.38
C GLY A 141 -33.08 11.92 20.61
N PRO A 142 -32.19 11.21 21.32
CA PRO A 142 -30.86 11.70 21.66
C PRO A 142 -29.94 11.93 20.44
N HIS A 143 -30.27 11.34 19.29
CA HIS A 143 -29.52 11.50 18.05
C HIS A 143 -30.21 12.42 17.03
N HIS A 144 -31.33 13.06 17.37
CA HIS A 144 -32.00 13.97 16.44
C HIS A 144 -31.08 15.11 16.00
N GLY A 145 -30.86 15.23 14.69
CA GLY A 145 -29.97 16.20 14.06
C GLY A 145 -28.49 15.85 14.14
N ARG A 146 -28.11 14.68 14.68
CA ARG A 146 -26.72 14.22 14.77
C ARG A 146 -26.17 13.91 13.39
N THR A 147 -24.92 14.29 13.16
CA THR A 147 -24.17 14.02 11.93
C THR A 147 -23.46 12.68 11.99
N GLY A 148 -23.44 11.97 10.87
CA GLY A 148 -22.61 10.79 10.66
C GLY A 148 -22.13 10.70 9.22
N ARG A 149 -21.30 9.71 8.95
CA ARG A 149 -20.74 9.42 7.64
C ARG A 149 -21.22 8.08 7.15
N TYR A 150 -21.52 8.02 5.88
CA TYR A 150 -21.83 6.79 5.18
C TYR A 150 -20.85 6.62 4.02
N PHE A 151 -20.27 5.43 3.95
CA PHE A 151 -19.48 4.98 2.81
C PHE A 151 -19.98 3.59 2.43
N ASP A 152 -20.19 3.34 1.15
CA ASP A 152 -20.73 2.07 0.66
C ASP A 152 -19.85 0.85 1.05
N GLU A 153 -18.53 1.04 1.11
CA GLU A 153 -17.54 0.01 1.45
C GLU A 153 -17.44 -0.30 2.95
N THR A 154 -17.63 0.71 3.82
CA THR A 154 -17.39 0.57 5.27
C THR A 154 -18.64 0.72 6.12
N GLY A 155 -19.78 1.05 5.52
CA GLY A 155 -21.03 1.33 6.20
C GLY A 155 -21.05 2.69 6.90
N SER A 156 -21.93 2.83 7.89
CA SER A 156 -22.20 4.09 8.57
C SER A 156 -21.49 4.23 9.91
N SER A 157 -21.01 5.44 10.24
CA SER A 157 -20.49 5.76 11.57
C SER A 157 -20.86 7.18 11.99
N PHE A 158 -20.96 7.45 13.30
CA PHE A 158 -21.23 8.81 13.77
C PHE A 158 -19.97 9.66 13.75
N ALA A 159 -20.12 10.88 13.26
CA ALA A 159 -19.09 11.90 13.25
C ALA A 159 -18.97 12.55 14.66
N PRO A 160 -17.86 13.23 14.98
CA PRO A 160 -17.67 13.85 16.30
C PRO A 160 -18.64 15.01 16.58
N TRP A 161 -19.24 15.59 15.54
CA TRP A 161 -20.20 16.68 15.69
C TRP A 161 -21.57 16.18 16.16
N SER A 162 -22.15 16.89 17.12
CA SER A 162 -23.50 16.58 17.63
C SER A 162 -24.63 17.13 16.75
N GLY A 163 -24.29 17.83 15.66
CA GLY A 163 -25.23 18.24 14.62
C GLY A 163 -24.64 19.26 13.65
N LEU A 164 -25.41 19.58 12.60
CA LEU A 164 -24.92 20.39 11.47
C LEU A 164 -24.38 21.76 11.88
N ARG A 165 -24.97 22.42 12.88
CA ARG A 165 -24.43 23.72 13.37
C ARG A 165 -23.00 23.61 13.91
N HIS A 166 -22.66 22.50 14.57
CA HIS A 166 -21.30 22.30 15.10
C HIS A 166 -20.33 22.04 13.96
N PHE A 167 -20.75 21.23 12.99
CA PHE A 167 -19.99 20.96 11.78
C PHE A 167 -19.66 22.27 11.03
N LEU A 168 -20.67 23.09 10.74
CA LEU A 168 -20.48 24.36 10.02
C LEU A 168 -19.66 25.38 10.83
N SER A 169 -19.87 25.44 12.16
CA SER A 169 -19.11 26.32 13.06
C SER A 169 -17.62 25.97 13.08
N ASP A 170 -17.29 24.68 13.14
CA ASP A 170 -15.91 24.21 13.10
C ASP A 170 -15.29 24.42 11.72
N PHE A 171 -16.05 24.18 10.65
CA PHE A 171 -15.59 24.42 9.28
C PHE A 171 -15.29 25.90 9.03
N ALA A 172 -16.18 26.80 9.45
CA ALA A 172 -15.95 28.26 9.38
C ALA A 172 -14.69 28.67 10.15
N THR A 173 -14.49 28.09 11.34
CA THR A 173 -13.31 28.36 12.17
C THR A 173 -12.04 27.83 11.52
N ALA A 174 -12.09 26.66 10.87
CA ALA A 174 -10.96 26.10 10.13
C ALA A 174 -10.56 26.97 8.94
N LEU A 175 -11.54 27.43 8.14
CA LEU A 175 -11.30 28.33 7.01
C LEU A 175 -10.60 29.63 7.45
N GLU A 176 -11.13 30.30 8.47
CA GLU A 176 -10.61 31.60 8.91
C GLU A 176 -9.21 31.52 9.53
N ASN A 177 -8.87 30.40 10.16
CA ASN A 177 -7.61 30.25 10.89
C ASN A 177 -6.58 29.37 10.15
N GLY A 178 -6.94 28.80 8.99
CA GLY A 178 -6.08 27.85 8.26
C GLY A 178 -5.77 26.60 9.08
N LEU A 179 -6.76 26.09 9.83
CA LEU A 179 -6.60 24.92 10.70
C LEU A 179 -7.12 23.65 10.01
N PRO A 180 -6.60 22.46 10.36
CA PRO A 180 -7.19 21.21 9.91
C PRO A 180 -8.66 21.10 10.32
N PHE A 181 -9.51 20.75 9.37
CA PHE A 181 -10.88 20.33 9.54
C PHE A 181 -10.96 18.86 9.12
N ASP A 182 -11.27 17.99 10.08
CA ASP A 182 -11.33 16.54 9.84
C ASP A 182 -10.04 15.94 9.23
N GLY A 183 -8.88 16.38 9.72
CA GLY A 183 -7.59 15.87 9.28
C GLY A 183 -7.03 16.50 8.00
N ARG A 184 -7.79 17.33 7.27
CA ARG A 184 -7.28 18.10 6.12
C ARG A 184 -7.50 19.60 6.28
N THR A 185 -6.62 20.39 5.71
CA THR A 185 -6.65 21.85 5.84
C THR A 185 -7.33 22.46 4.62
N PRO A 186 -8.44 23.21 4.79
CA PRO A 186 -9.04 23.95 3.70
C PRO A 186 -8.20 25.19 3.36
N LEU A 187 -7.89 25.37 2.08
CA LEU A 187 -7.03 26.45 1.59
C LEU A 187 -7.63 27.11 0.36
N ALA A 188 -7.24 28.35 0.10
CA ALA A 188 -7.58 29.03 -1.14
C ALA A 188 -6.43 28.94 -2.14
N HIS A 189 -6.72 28.48 -3.35
CA HIS A 189 -5.77 28.47 -4.46
C HIS A 189 -6.47 28.83 -5.77
N GLU A 190 -5.90 29.78 -6.52
CA GLU A 190 -6.47 30.29 -7.78
C GLU A 190 -7.97 30.66 -7.71
N GLY A 191 -8.37 31.21 -6.56
CA GLY A 191 -9.75 31.60 -6.29
C GLY A 191 -10.72 30.44 -6.05
N ARG A 192 -10.22 29.23 -5.77
CA ARG A 192 -10.98 28.02 -5.44
C ARG A 192 -10.64 27.55 -4.03
N LEU A 193 -11.60 26.90 -3.37
CA LEU A 193 -11.37 26.12 -2.16
C LEU A 193 -10.76 24.76 -2.55
N ILE A 194 -9.57 24.49 -2.04
CA ILE A 194 -8.88 23.20 -2.15
C ILE A 194 -8.65 22.61 -0.77
N TRP A 195 -8.31 21.33 -0.72
CA TRP A 195 -8.05 20.61 0.52
C TRP A 195 -6.65 20.03 0.49
N ASP A 196 -5.89 20.21 1.58
CA ASP A 196 -4.55 19.66 1.64
C ASP A 196 -4.23 18.96 2.97
N GLY A 197 -3.46 17.88 2.88
CA GLY A 197 -3.01 17.11 4.04
C GLY A 197 -1.65 17.60 4.51
N GLY A 198 -1.62 18.38 5.59
CA GLY A 198 -0.38 18.62 6.32
C GLY A 198 0.01 17.33 7.04
N THR A 199 1.23 16.86 6.84
CA THR A 199 1.74 15.70 7.58
C THR A 199 2.98 16.10 8.36
N THR A 200 3.22 15.44 9.48
CA THR A 200 4.48 15.53 10.22
C THR A 200 4.89 14.12 10.60
N VAL A 201 6.18 13.84 10.59
CA VAL A 201 6.71 12.54 11.04
C VAL A 201 7.61 12.74 12.25
N VAL A 202 7.81 11.65 13.00
CA VAL A 202 8.78 11.65 14.10
C VAL A 202 10.19 11.90 13.53
N ALA A 203 10.94 12.79 14.17
CA ALA A 203 12.26 13.18 13.70
C ALA A 203 13.30 12.05 13.84
N ASP A 204 13.17 11.22 14.88
CA ASP A 204 14.08 10.12 15.18
C ASP A 204 13.29 8.82 15.35
N PRO A 205 12.82 8.20 14.24
CA PRO A 205 12.12 6.93 14.29
C PRO A 205 13.07 5.80 14.67
N THR A 206 12.52 4.80 15.33
CA THR A 206 13.24 3.58 15.69
C THR A 206 13.73 2.88 14.43
N SER A 207 15.05 2.62 14.34
CA SER A 207 15.66 1.84 13.26
C SER A 207 15.51 0.36 13.51
N ALA A 208 14.85 -0.35 12.59
CA ALA A 208 14.72 -1.80 12.66
C ALA A 208 16.05 -2.49 12.37
N LEU A 209 16.88 -1.93 11.48
CA LEU A 209 18.21 -2.49 11.19
C LEU A 209 19.19 -2.34 12.36
N ASP A 210 19.13 -1.25 13.13
CA ASP A 210 19.95 -1.08 14.35
C ASP A 210 19.53 -2.05 15.44
N LEU A 211 18.22 -2.31 15.59
CA LEU A 211 17.72 -3.35 16.48
C LEU A 211 18.22 -4.73 16.05
N ALA A 212 18.19 -5.02 14.75
CA ALA A 212 18.69 -6.26 14.17
C ALA A 212 20.19 -6.45 14.39
N ALA A 213 20.98 -5.38 14.23
CA ALA A 213 22.43 -5.39 14.45
C ALA A 213 22.81 -5.69 15.92
N ARG A 214 21.91 -5.44 16.87
CA ARG A 214 22.09 -5.78 18.30
C ARG A 214 21.54 -7.16 18.65
N ALA A 215 20.72 -7.75 17.80
CA ALA A 215 20.19 -9.09 17.99
C ALA A 215 21.26 -10.15 17.68
N ALA A 216 21.17 -11.29 18.36
CA ALA A 216 22.00 -12.44 18.02
C ALA A 216 21.33 -13.24 16.90
N GLU A 217 22.12 -13.73 15.94
CA GLU A 217 21.64 -14.70 14.97
C GLU A 217 21.23 -15.99 15.70
N PRO A 218 20.00 -16.50 15.49
CA PRO A 218 19.59 -17.76 16.11
C PRO A 218 20.48 -18.90 15.64
N GLN A 219 20.65 -19.93 16.46
CA GLN A 219 21.35 -21.15 16.07
C GLN A 219 20.35 -22.30 16.05
N VAL A 220 20.42 -23.16 15.02
CA VAL A 220 19.63 -24.41 15.02
C VAL A 220 20.01 -25.22 16.26
N PRO A 221 19.06 -25.59 17.13
CA PRO A 221 19.35 -26.43 18.29
C PRO A 221 20.03 -27.72 17.86
N ALA A 222 21.05 -28.17 18.58
CA ALA A 222 21.64 -29.49 18.36
C ALA A 222 20.53 -30.54 18.49
N ALA A 223 20.36 -31.38 17.47
CA ALA A 223 19.31 -32.41 17.45
C ALA A 223 19.33 -33.20 18.77
N GLU A 224 18.23 -33.16 19.52
CA GLU A 224 18.07 -34.06 20.66
C GLU A 224 18.10 -35.51 20.14
N PRO A 225 18.76 -36.44 20.84
CA PRO A 225 18.76 -37.83 20.44
C PRO A 225 17.30 -38.32 20.37
N ALA A 226 16.90 -38.79 19.19
CA ALA A 226 15.54 -39.23 18.93
C ALA A 226 15.06 -40.15 20.07
N PRO A 227 13.93 -39.83 20.73
CA PRO A 227 13.36 -40.75 21.70
C PRO A 227 13.05 -42.07 21.00
N LEU A 228 13.44 -43.19 21.63
CA LEU A 228 13.15 -44.54 21.17
C LEU A 228 11.67 -44.62 20.77
N ALA A 229 11.41 -44.93 19.51
CA ALA A 229 10.06 -45.09 18.99
C ALA A 229 9.26 -46.03 19.92
N PRO A 230 8.03 -45.66 20.34
CA PRO A 230 7.21 -46.54 21.15
C PRO A 230 6.91 -47.83 20.36
N PRO A 231 6.85 -48.99 21.03
CA PRO A 231 6.58 -50.25 20.34
C PRO A 231 5.20 -50.20 19.69
N VAL A 232 5.16 -50.50 18.39
CA VAL A 232 3.92 -50.69 17.63
C VAL A 232 3.09 -51.79 18.31
N PRO A 233 1.81 -51.55 18.67
CA PRO A 233 0.97 -52.59 19.23
C PRO A 233 0.76 -53.72 18.21
N GLN A 234 0.92 -54.97 18.64
CA GLN A 234 0.58 -56.12 17.81
C GLN A 234 -0.93 -56.12 17.51
N ALA A 235 -1.26 -56.31 16.24
CA ALA A 235 -2.62 -56.38 15.75
C ALA A 235 -3.26 -57.70 16.18
N ASP A 236 -4.07 -57.66 17.25
CA ASP A 236 -5.15 -58.61 17.48
C ASP A 236 -6.12 -58.05 18.55
N GLY A 237 -7.09 -57.26 18.09
CA GLY A 237 -8.18 -56.74 18.92
C GLY A 237 -8.95 -55.62 18.21
N ALA A 238 -10.26 -55.77 18.06
CA ALA A 238 -11.11 -54.72 17.51
C ALA A 238 -11.32 -53.63 18.57
N TYR A 239 -10.82 -52.42 18.30
CA TYR A 239 -11.12 -51.23 19.09
C TYR A 239 -11.83 -50.21 18.20
N THR A 240 -12.86 -49.56 18.74
CA THR A 240 -13.53 -48.42 18.11
C THR A 240 -12.86 -47.15 18.63
N VAL A 241 -12.18 -46.41 17.76
CA VAL A 241 -11.67 -45.06 18.06
C VAL A 241 -12.77 -44.06 17.71
N ILE A 242 -13.19 -43.26 18.68
CA ILE A 242 -13.99 -42.05 18.45
C ILE A 242 -13.03 -40.88 18.65
N THR A 243 -12.70 -40.16 17.57
CA THR A 243 -11.81 -38.99 17.59
C THR A 243 -12.54 -37.73 17.14
N PHE A 244 -12.39 -36.67 17.94
CA PHE A 244 -12.78 -35.30 17.59
C PHE A 244 -11.60 -34.58 16.93
N GLY A 245 -11.91 -33.62 16.05
CA GLY A 245 -11.01 -33.01 15.06
C GLY A 245 -9.63 -32.57 15.57
N GLY A 246 -8.62 -32.96 14.79
CA GLY A 246 -7.22 -32.55 14.93
C GLY A 246 -6.37 -33.37 13.95
N SER A 247 -6.03 -32.77 12.80
CA SER A 247 -4.98 -33.03 11.79
C SER A 247 -4.33 -34.43 11.56
N GLY A 248 -4.77 -35.53 12.16
CA GLY A 248 -4.09 -36.83 12.15
C GLY A 248 -4.67 -37.88 11.20
N PHE A 249 -5.37 -37.50 10.13
CA PHE A 249 -6.09 -38.43 9.24
C PHE A 249 -5.39 -38.79 7.92
N PHE A 250 -4.22 -38.21 7.64
CA PHE A 250 -3.39 -38.66 6.54
C PHE A 250 -2.20 -39.40 7.15
N GLY A 251 -1.71 -40.47 6.50
CA GLY A 251 -0.37 -41.00 6.81
C GLY A 251 0.69 -39.88 6.74
N PRO A 252 1.98 -40.12 7.03
CA PRO A 252 3.00 -39.07 6.88
C PRO A 252 2.78 -38.41 5.52
N GLN A 253 2.44 -37.11 5.51
CA GLN A 253 2.25 -36.38 4.26
C GLN A 253 3.54 -36.62 3.46
N PRO A 254 3.46 -37.04 2.18
CA PRO A 254 4.65 -37.08 1.36
C PRO A 254 5.27 -35.69 1.44
N GLU A 255 6.55 -35.61 1.84
CA GLU A 255 7.27 -34.34 1.90
C GLU A 255 7.11 -33.66 0.54
N LEU A 256 6.59 -32.44 0.56
CA LEU A 256 6.44 -31.68 -0.67
C LEU A 256 7.82 -31.49 -1.30
N PRO A 257 7.96 -31.68 -2.63
CA PRO A 257 9.25 -31.51 -3.30
C PRO A 257 9.76 -30.07 -3.10
N VAL A 258 11.04 -29.95 -2.79
CA VAL A 258 11.69 -28.64 -2.56
C VAL A 258 11.88 -27.94 -3.90
N GLN A 259 11.18 -26.82 -4.09
CA GLN A 259 11.13 -26.06 -5.36
C GLN A 259 11.36 -24.57 -5.08
N PRO A 260 12.58 -24.17 -4.67
CA PRO A 260 12.87 -22.79 -4.33
C PRO A 260 13.02 -21.96 -5.62
N ASP A 261 12.82 -20.66 -5.51
CA ASP A 261 13.27 -19.75 -6.54
C ASP A 261 14.80 -19.77 -6.59
N VAL A 262 15.34 -20.02 -7.78
CA VAL A 262 16.78 -20.22 -8.00
C VAL A 262 17.26 -19.43 -9.20
N VAL A 263 18.43 -18.83 -9.06
CA VAL A 263 19.17 -18.19 -10.14
C VAL A 263 20.50 -18.89 -10.34
N PHE A 264 20.89 -19.09 -11.59
CA PHE A 264 22.15 -19.68 -12.03
C PHE A 264 22.94 -18.64 -12.80
N VAL A 265 24.24 -18.53 -12.52
CA VAL A 265 25.13 -17.53 -13.13
C VAL A 265 26.35 -18.23 -13.70
N GLU A 266 26.67 -17.93 -14.96
CA GLU A 266 27.79 -18.55 -15.66
C GLU A 266 29.13 -17.88 -15.27
N GLY A 267 30.15 -18.68 -14.99
CA GLY A 267 31.54 -18.22 -14.87
C GLY A 267 31.88 -17.37 -13.64
N ILE A 268 30.96 -17.23 -12.68
CA ILE A 268 31.12 -16.43 -11.47
C ILE A 268 31.14 -17.33 -10.25
N ASP A 269 32.01 -17.07 -9.27
CA ASP A 269 32.04 -17.85 -8.03
C ASP A 269 30.93 -17.44 -7.04
N PRO A 270 30.54 -18.30 -6.09
CA PRO A 270 29.44 -18.00 -5.16
C PRO A 270 29.65 -16.75 -4.30
N GLY A 271 30.90 -16.36 -4.01
CA GLY A 271 31.22 -15.15 -3.25
C GLY A 271 30.96 -13.90 -4.06
N GLU A 272 31.51 -13.82 -5.28
CA GLU A 272 31.23 -12.71 -6.21
C GLU A 272 29.73 -12.62 -6.54
N MET A 273 29.04 -13.77 -6.67
CA MET A 273 27.60 -13.79 -6.86
C MET A 273 26.83 -13.11 -5.71
N LEU A 274 27.20 -13.38 -4.46
CA LEU A 274 26.62 -12.71 -3.29
C LEU A 274 26.94 -11.21 -3.26
N GLU A 275 28.16 -10.82 -3.65
CA GLU A 275 28.54 -9.40 -3.75
C GLU A 275 27.67 -8.67 -4.78
N ARG A 276 27.44 -9.26 -5.96
CA ARG A 276 26.54 -8.71 -6.99
C ARG A 276 25.08 -8.65 -6.55
N LEU A 277 24.65 -9.49 -5.63
CA LEU A 277 23.31 -9.45 -5.04
C LEU A 277 23.17 -8.38 -3.95
N GLY A 278 24.24 -7.67 -3.60
CA GLY A 278 24.23 -6.68 -2.52
C GLY A 278 24.32 -7.30 -1.13
N ALA A 279 25.08 -8.40 -0.97
CA ALA A 279 25.30 -9.02 0.33
C ALA A 279 25.85 -8.05 1.38
N VAL A 280 25.25 -8.05 2.57
CA VAL A 280 25.73 -7.28 3.72
C VAL A 280 26.94 -8.00 4.33
N PRO A 281 28.17 -7.47 4.25
CA PRO A 281 29.39 -8.21 4.59
C PRO A 281 29.42 -8.73 6.04
N ALA A 282 28.85 -7.96 6.99
CA ALA A 282 28.77 -8.34 8.40
C ALA A 282 27.89 -9.56 8.68
N THR A 283 27.09 -9.99 7.70
CA THR A 283 26.14 -11.12 7.81
C THR A 283 26.60 -12.34 7.02
N ALA A 284 27.70 -12.21 6.26
CA ALA A 284 28.21 -13.25 5.39
C ALA A 284 28.78 -14.43 6.20
N GLY A 285 28.37 -15.65 5.85
CA GLY A 285 28.83 -16.86 6.52
C GLY A 285 28.19 -18.13 5.97
N PRO A 286 28.79 -19.30 6.19
CA PRO A 286 28.25 -20.57 5.70
C PRO A 286 27.00 -20.98 6.49
N ARG A 287 25.90 -21.33 5.81
CA ARG A 287 24.64 -21.79 6.45
C ARG A 287 24.03 -22.98 5.72
N THR A 288 23.48 -23.90 6.49
CA THR A 288 22.56 -24.93 5.97
C THR A 288 21.22 -24.28 5.59
N ARG A 289 20.38 -24.98 4.83
CA ARG A 289 19.06 -24.45 4.45
C ARG A 289 18.20 -24.13 5.68
N GLU A 290 18.16 -25.05 6.63
CA GLU A 290 17.41 -24.90 7.88
C GLU A 290 17.91 -23.69 8.69
N GLN A 291 19.22 -23.56 8.85
CA GLN A 291 19.81 -22.42 9.54
C GLN A 291 19.51 -21.10 8.83
N ALA A 292 19.61 -21.05 7.50
CA ALA A 292 19.32 -19.84 6.75
C ALA A 292 17.85 -19.40 6.90
N ARG A 293 16.90 -20.34 6.84
CA ARG A 293 15.47 -20.07 7.06
C ARG A 293 15.20 -19.56 8.46
N LEU A 294 15.76 -20.23 9.47
CA LEU A 294 15.65 -19.82 10.87
C LEU A 294 16.22 -18.40 11.08
N SER A 295 17.37 -18.10 10.48
CA SER A 295 17.98 -16.76 10.55
C SER A 295 17.14 -15.71 9.82
N ALA A 296 16.54 -16.05 8.67
CA ALA A 296 15.72 -15.15 7.87
C ALA A 296 14.43 -14.73 8.57
N ASP A 297 13.82 -15.63 9.33
CA ASP A 297 12.58 -15.38 10.08
C ASP A 297 12.84 -14.67 11.44
N ALA A 298 14.10 -14.51 11.83
CA ALA A 298 14.46 -13.94 13.12
C ALA A 298 14.57 -12.40 13.09
N PRO A 299 14.43 -11.72 14.24
CA PRO A 299 14.65 -10.28 14.36
C PRO A 299 16.03 -9.82 13.86
N TRP A 300 17.03 -10.71 13.89
CA TRP A 300 18.37 -10.47 13.35
C TRP A 300 18.38 -10.19 11.83
N ALA A 301 17.45 -10.79 11.07
CA ALA A 301 17.33 -10.50 9.65
C ALA A 301 16.64 -9.17 9.38
N ALA A 302 15.73 -8.74 10.26
CA ALA A 302 14.87 -7.57 10.07
C ALA A 302 14.21 -7.57 8.68
N HIS A 303 13.62 -8.71 8.31
CA HIS A 303 12.93 -8.92 7.03
C HIS A 303 13.79 -8.73 5.76
N ARG A 304 15.12 -8.62 5.89
CA ARG A 304 16.01 -8.60 4.73
C ARG A 304 16.04 -9.97 4.05
N PRO A 305 16.13 -10.04 2.71
CA PRO A 305 16.24 -11.29 2.00
C PRO A 305 17.48 -12.08 2.42
N MET A 306 17.30 -13.37 2.69
CA MET A 306 18.40 -14.30 3.01
C MET A 306 18.68 -15.18 1.80
N VAL A 307 19.92 -15.16 1.33
CA VAL A 307 20.34 -15.95 0.17
C VAL A 307 21.46 -16.92 0.53
N ARG A 308 21.39 -18.13 -0.03
CA ARG A 308 22.46 -19.14 -0.04
C ARG A 308 22.97 -19.29 -1.46
N ALA A 309 24.30 -19.37 -1.64
CA ALA A 309 24.96 -19.52 -2.92
C ALA A 309 25.96 -20.69 -2.92
N GLY A 310 25.97 -21.46 -4.00
CA GLY A 310 26.83 -22.62 -4.19
C GLY A 310 27.26 -22.78 -5.65
N SER A 311 28.18 -23.71 -5.91
CA SER A 311 28.61 -24.04 -7.26
C SER A 311 27.88 -25.28 -7.77
N CYS A 312 27.54 -25.32 -9.05
CA CYS A 312 26.88 -26.46 -9.70
C CYS A 312 27.39 -26.67 -11.13
N GLY A 313 27.25 -27.89 -11.64
CA GLY A 313 27.63 -28.22 -13.02
C GLY A 313 29.08 -27.84 -13.39
N LYS A 314 29.31 -27.55 -14.68
CA LYS A 314 30.61 -27.13 -15.20
C LYS A 314 30.68 -25.61 -15.33
N GLY A 315 31.11 -24.94 -14.27
CA GLY A 315 31.39 -23.50 -14.30
C GLY A 315 30.17 -22.60 -14.02
N TRP A 316 29.14 -23.13 -13.35
CA TRP A 316 27.99 -22.35 -12.91
C TRP A 316 27.98 -22.19 -11.39
N SER A 317 27.50 -21.04 -10.93
CA SER A 317 27.06 -20.86 -9.55
C SER A 317 25.56 -20.71 -9.51
N TYR A 318 24.95 -21.05 -8.39
CA TYR A 318 23.52 -20.89 -8.14
C TYR A 318 23.30 -20.17 -6.83
N ALA A 319 22.14 -19.52 -6.70
CA ALA A 319 21.67 -19.04 -5.42
C ALA A 319 20.19 -19.34 -5.22
N THR A 320 19.82 -19.70 -3.99
CA THR A 320 18.45 -19.88 -3.53
C THR A 320 18.13 -18.82 -2.47
N GLN A 321 16.92 -18.27 -2.54
CA GLN A 321 16.41 -17.39 -1.50
C GLN A 321 15.68 -18.23 -0.45
N GLU A 322 16.09 -18.11 0.81
CA GLU A 322 15.56 -18.92 1.91
C GLU A 322 14.58 -18.15 2.81
N GLY A 323 14.43 -16.84 2.63
CA GLY A 323 13.44 -16.03 3.32
C GLY A 323 13.53 -14.55 2.96
N GLY A 324 12.60 -13.75 3.46
CA GLY A 324 12.42 -12.33 3.12
C GLY A 324 11.73 -12.09 1.78
N ASP A 325 11.66 -10.81 1.37
CA ASP A 325 11.02 -10.36 0.13
C ASP A 325 11.67 -10.98 -1.11
N THR A 326 10.89 -11.32 -2.14
CA THR A 326 11.38 -11.98 -3.37
C THR A 326 12.28 -11.06 -4.19
N GLU A 327 13.56 -11.42 -4.33
CA GLU A 327 14.54 -10.63 -5.09
C GLU A 327 14.78 -11.16 -6.49
N PHE A 328 14.73 -12.48 -6.68
CA PHE A 328 15.06 -13.10 -7.98
C PHE A 328 14.02 -12.83 -9.07
N ASP A 329 12.85 -12.28 -8.69
CA ASP A 329 11.83 -11.86 -9.64
C ASP A 329 12.12 -10.51 -10.31
N ARG A 330 13.05 -9.76 -9.74
CA ARG A 330 13.28 -8.35 -10.07
C ARG A 330 14.24 -8.21 -11.25
N PRO A 331 13.87 -7.49 -12.32
CA PRO A 331 14.72 -7.32 -13.50
C PRO A 331 16.06 -6.65 -13.16
N GLU A 332 16.11 -5.75 -12.19
CA GLU A 332 17.31 -5.04 -11.76
C GLU A 332 18.34 -5.98 -11.13
N VAL A 333 17.86 -6.96 -10.35
CA VAL A 333 18.69 -8.00 -9.73
C VAL A 333 19.28 -8.91 -10.81
N LEU A 334 18.45 -9.37 -11.75
CA LEU A 334 18.89 -10.21 -12.86
C LEU A 334 19.86 -9.45 -13.79
N GLY A 335 19.60 -8.16 -14.01
CA GLY A 335 20.46 -7.27 -14.78
C GLY A 335 21.83 -7.10 -14.13
N GLN A 336 21.90 -6.91 -12.81
CA GLN A 336 23.17 -6.81 -12.08
C GLN A 336 23.94 -8.12 -12.08
N LEU A 337 23.27 -9.26 -11.88
CA LEU A 337 23.89 -10.58 -11.93
C LEU A 337 24.48 -10.90 -13.31
N SER A 338 23.76 -10.55 -14.38
CA SER A 338 24.13 -10.88 -15.76
C SER A 338 25.20 -9.96 -16.38
N ARG A 339 25.69 -8.93 -15.68
CA ARG A 339 26.74 -8.03 -16.23
C ARG A 339 27.97 -8.83 -16.70
N GLY A 340 28.26 -8.77 -17.99
CA GLY A 340 29.37 -9.50 -18.61
C GLY A 340 29.23 -11.02 -18.60
N THR A 341 28.04 -11.57 -18.34
CA THR A 341 27.79 -13.02 -18.30
C THR A 341 26.32 -13.36 -18.63
N ARG A 342 25.94 -14.62 -18.45
CA ARG A 342 24.59 -15.14 -18.59
C ARG A 342 24.01 -15.55 -17.24
N VAL A 343 22.73 -15.26 -17.06
CA VAL A 343 21.91 -15.70 -15.93
C VAL A 343 20.75 -16.53 -16.45
N VAL A 344 20.49 -17.66 -15.79
CA VAL A 344 19.29 -18.47 -15.98
C VAL A 344 18.56 -18.52 -14.66
N ARG A 345 17.31 -18.08 -14.64
CA ARG A 345 16.44 -18.11 -13.48
C ARG A 345 15.38 -19.18 -13.67
N LEU A 346 15.10 -19.96 -12.63
CA LEU A 346 13.96 -20.87 -12.55
C LEU A 346 13.16 -20.54 -11.29
N THR A 347 11.88 -20.19 -11.47
CA THR A 347 10.99 -19.81 -10.37
C THR A 347 9.63 -20.46 -10.48
N LYS A 348 8.97 -20.63 -9.33
CA LYS A 348 7.61 -21.17 -9.25
C LYS A 348 6.73 -20.24 -8.43
N GLN A 349 5.77 -19.58 -9.09
CA GLN A 349 4.79 -18.71 -8.46
C GLN A 349 3.38 -19.29 -8.60
N GLY A 350 2.88 -19.87 -7.52
CA GLY A 350 1.58 -20.55 -7.54
C GLY A 350 1.53 -21.66 -8.58
N TYR A 351 0.80 -21.44 -9.67
CA TYR A 351 0.61 -22.37 -10.78
C TYR A 351 1.57 -22.19 -11.95
N GLU A 352 2.38 -21.15 -11.90
CA GLU A 352 3.30 -20.79 -12.96
C GLU A 352 4.70 -21.28 -12.64
N VAL A 353 5.34 -21.95 -13.60
CA VAL A 353 6.78 -22.17 -13.60
C VAL A 353 7.40 -21.41 -14.75
N ARG A 354 8.40 -20.58 -14.45
CA ARG A 354 9.07 -19.72 -15.42
C ARG A 354 10.58 -19.95 -15.40
N VAL A 355 11.14 -20.18 -16.59
CA VAL A 355 12.56 -20.04 -16.88
C VAL A 355 12.77 -18.71 -17.58
N THR A 356 13.63 -17.87 -17.03
CA THR A 356 14.02 -16.59 -17.62
C THR A 356 15.51 -16.63 -17.91
N VAL A 357 15.92 -16.20 -19.10
CA VAL A 357 17.33 -16.12 -19.49
C VAL A 357 17.68 -14.65 -19.70
N VAL A 358 18.73 -14.18 -19.04
CA VAL A 358 19.20 -12.80 -19.14
C VAL A 358 20.68 -12.83 -19.50
N GLU A 359 21.05 -12.07 -20.52
CA GLU A 359 22.43 -11.93 -20.98
C GLU A 359 22.82 -10.46 -21.01
N ASP A 360 23.87 -10.11 -20.26
CA ASP A 360 24.39 -8.74 -20.20
C ASP A 360 23.30 -7.68 -19.99
N GLY A 361 22.42 -7.91 -19.01
CA GLY A 361 21.30 -7.03 -18.66
C GLY A 361 20.06 -7.15 -19.55
N THR A 362 20.11 -7.92 -20.64
CA THR A 362 18.99 -8.04 -21.59
C THR A 362 18.28 -9.38 -21.44
N GLU A 363 16.98 -9.35 -21.16
CA GLU A 363 16.15 -10.56 -21.16
C GLU A 363 16.05 -11.14 -22.58
N ARG A 364 16.19 -12.46 -22.68
CA ARG A 364 16.07 -13.27 -23.91
C ARG A 364 14.76 -14.06 -23.86
N PRO A 365 13.60 -13.44 -24.18
CA PRO A 365 12.31 -14.10 -24.07
C PRO A 365 12.20 -15.35 -24.94
N GLU A 366 12.91 -15.40 -26.07
CA GLU A 366 13.00 -16.57 -26.96
C GLU A 366 13.71 -17.79 -26.34
N ALA A 367 14.56 -17.58 -25.35
CA ALA A 367 15.22 -18.63 -24.58
C ALA A 367 14.48 -18.96 -23.26
N GLY A 368 13.51 -18.11 -22.90
CA GLY A 368 12.65 -18.32 -21.74
C GLY A 368 11.58 -19.39 -21.98
N HIS A 369 11.14 -20.02 -20.90
CA HIS A 369 10.07 -21.01 -20.93
C HIS A 369 9.05 -20.69 -19.86
N ARG A 370 7.77 -20.61 -20.23
CA ARG A 370 6.67 -20.41 -19.29
C ARG A 370 5.70 -21.58 -19.38
N VAL A 371 5.40 -22.19 -18.23
CA VAL A 371 4.39 -23.24 -18.12
C VAL A 371 3.35 -22.79 -17.10
N GLU A 372 2.13 -22.62 -17.57
CA GLU A 372 0.97 -22.40 -16.71
C GLU A 372 0.24 -23.74 -16.55
N SER A 373 0.11 -24.22 -15.32
CA SER A 373 -0.67 -25.42 -15.01
C SER A 373 -1.90 -25.03 -14.21
N PRO A 374 -3.11 -24.97 -14.80
CA PRO A 374 -4.31 -24.62 -14.04
C PRO A 374 -4.55 -25.57 -12.85
N ARG A 375 -5.31 -25.12 -11.85
CA ARG A 375 -5.80 -25.99 -10.76
C ARG A 375 -6.61 -27.14 -11.39
N GLU A 376 -6.11 -28.37 -11.28
CA GLU A 376 -6.87 -29.60 -11.58
C GLU A 376 -7.32 -30.27 -10.27
N ASP A 377 -7.75 -29.47 -9.28
CA ASP A 377 -8.19 -29.94 -7.97
C ASP A 377 -9.68 -30.31 -7.93
N TYR A 378 -10.40 -30.20 -9.05
CA TYR A 378 -11.81 -30.58 -9.11
C TYR A 378 -11.99 -32.10 -9.10
N VAL A 379 -12.89 -32.58 -8.26
CA VAL A 379 -13.37 -33.97 -8.31
C VAL A 379 -14.03 -34.16 -9.67
N THR A 380 -13.56 -35.06 -10.52
CA THR A 380 -14.22 -35.38 -11.79
C THR A 380 -15.23 -36.50 -11.62
N GLY A 381 -16.42 -36.34 -12.19
CA GLY A 381 -17.40 -37.40 -12.35
C GLY A 381 -16.94 -38.50 -13.32
N PRO A 382 -17.66 -39.64 -13.38
CA PRO A 382 -17.33 -40.75 -14.29
C PRO A 382 -17.43 -40.40 -15.78
N ASP A 383 -17.99 -39.23 -16.12
CA ASP A 383 -18.06 -38.62 -17.45
C ASP A 383 -16.88 -37.69 -17.77
N GLY A 384 -15.95 -37.50 -16.83
CA GLY A 384 -14.79 -36.61 -16.97
C GLY A 384 -15.09 -35.12 -16.75
N GLN A 385 -16.30 -34.76 -16.31
CA GLN A 385 -16.68 -33.38 -16.00
C GLN A 385 -16.48 -33.08 -14.50
N PRO A 386 -16.29 -31.82 -14.09
CA PRO A 386 -16.22 -31.45 -12.68
C PRO A 386 -17.51 -31.81 -11.94
N ALA A 387 -17.38 -32.54 -10.83
CA ALA A 387 -18.48 -32.89 -9.94
C ALA A 387 -18.94 -31.63 -9.19
N LEU A 388 -20.26 -31.47 -9.11
CA LEU A 388 -20.91 -30.31 -8.51
C LEU A 388 -21.54 -30.67 -7.16
N ALA A 389 -21.50 -29.74 -6.23
CA ALA A 389 -22.20 -29.75 -4.97
C ALA A 389 -23.69 -29.46 -5.18
N PRO A 390 -24.55 -29.81 -4.21
CA PRO A 390 -26.00 -29.61 -4.34
C PRO A 390 -26.41 -28.15 -4.61
N ASP A 391 -25.56 -27.20 -4.23
CA ASP A 391 -25.67 -25.75 -4.46
C ASP A 391 -25.09 -25.28 -5.82
N GLY A 392 -24.55 -26.20 -6.63
CA GLY A 392 -23.91 -25.91 -7.91
C GLY A 392 -22.43 -25.55 -7.83
N GLN A 393 -21.82 -25.52 -6.64
CA GLN A 393 -20.39 -25.24 -6.47
C GLN A 393 -19.55 -26.46 -6.85
N ARG A 394 -18.36 -26.31 -7.45
CA ARG A 394 -17.53 -27.46 -7.84
C ARG A 394 -16.85 -28.07 -6.60
N TRP A 395 -16.94 -29.39 -6.42
CA TRP A 395 -16.21 -30.08 -5.36
C TRP A 395 -14.71 -30.09 -5.65
N GLN A 396 -13.91 -29.71 -4.65
CA GLN A 396 -12.45 -29.78 -4.67
C GLN A 396 -11.95 -31.00 -3.89
N ARG A 397 -10.87 -31.63 -4.36
CA ARG A 397 -10.16 -32.69 -3.63
C ARG A 397 -9.26 -32.07 -2.56
N ILE A 398 -9.53 -32.37 -1.29
CA ILE A 398 -8.65 -32.02 -0.17
C ILE A 398 -7.55 -33.08 -0.06
N GLY A 399 -6.28 -32.66 -0.04
CA GLY A 399 -5.13 -33.53 0.27
C GLY A 399 -4.31 -34.06 -0.92
N VAL A 400 -4.46 -33.49 -2.13
CA VAL A 400 -3.55 -33.71 -3.27
C VAL A 400 -2.62 -32.50 -3.40
N ASP A 401 -1.41 -32.66 -3.98
CA ASP A 401 -0.56 -31.53 -4.39
C ASP A 401 -1.47 -30.50 -5.07
N PRO A 402 -1.57 -29.24 -4.59
CA PRO A 402 -2.50 -28.27 -5.15
C PRO A 402 -2.16 -27.91 -6.62
N TRP A 403 -0.97 -28.27 -7.12
CA TRP A 403 -0.49 -27.89 -8.45
C TRP A 403 0.43 -28.95 -9.13
N PRO A 404 -0.02 -30.20 -9.33
CA PRO A 404 0.85 -31.30 -9.76
C PRO A 404 1.49 -31.08 -11.13
N GLY A 405 0.80 -30.39 -12.05
CA GLY A 405 1.37 -30.03 -13.35
C GLY A 405 2.48 -28.98 -13.26
N SER A 406 2.40 -28.03 -12.31
CA SER A 406 3.50 -27.08 -12.04
C SER A 406 4.69 -27.78 -11.39
N THR A 407 4.43 -28.73 -10.46
CA THR A 407 5.48 -29.52 -9.81
C THR A 407 6.24 -30.36 -10.83
N ALA A 408 5.53 -31.06 -11.72
CA ALA A 408 6.13 -31.83 -12.81
C ALA A 408 6.84 -30.91 -13.83
N ALA A 409 6.28 -29.74 -14.12
CA ALA A 409 6.89 -28.76 -15.01
C ALA A 409 8.23 -28.24 -14.46
N TYR A 410 8.30 -27.94 -13.16
CA TYR A 410 9.53 -27.53 -12.49
C TYR A 410 10.61 -28.59 -12.64
N THR A 411 10.32 -29.85 -12.30
CA THR A 411 11.26 -30.96 -12.44
C THR A 411 11.72 -31.15 -13.88
N ARG A 412 10.81 -31.06 -14.84
CA ARG A 412 11.13 -31.17 -16.28
C ARG A 412 12.02 -30.03 -16.76
N LEU A 413 11.70 -28.78 -16.39
CA LEU A 413 12.47 -27.61 -16.78
C LEU A 413 13.86 -27.65 -16.16
N LEU A 414 13.97 -28.05 -14.89
CA LEU A 414 15.25 -28.24 -14.22
C LEU A 414 16.12 -29.29 -14.94
N ALA A 415 15.55 -30.44 -15.31
CA ALA A 415 16.25 -31.45 -16.10
C ALA A 415 16.66 -30.94 -17.50
N GLY A 416 15.83 -30.06 -18.09
CA GLY A 416 16.14 -29.34 -19.33
C GLY A 416 17.37 -28.45 -19.20
N LEU A 417 17.52 -27.72 -18.08
CA LEU A 417 18.68 -26.87 -17.83
C LEU A 417 20.00 -27.67 -17.79
N THR A 418 19.98 -28.89 -17.25
CA THR A 418 21.15 -29.77 -17.29
C THR A 418 21.52 -30.15 -18.72
N ALA A 419 20.53 -30.46 -19.56
CA ALA A 419 20.76 -30.87 -20.94
C ALA A 419 21.23 -29.71 -21.84
N GLU A 420 20.67 -28.52 -21.65
CA GLU A 420 20.90 -27.35 -22.50
C GLU A 420 22.14 -26.55 -22.07
N TYR A 421 22.30 -26.31 -20.77
CA TYR A 421 23.34 -25.42 -20.22
C TYR A 421 24.42 -26.17 -19.42
N GLY A 422 24.24 -27.45 -19.16
CA GLY A 422 25.14 -28.21 -18.28
C GLY A 422 24.99 -27.88 -16.79
N ILE A 423 23.87 -27.27 -16.41
CA ILE A 423 23.51 -26.93 -15.02
C ILE A 423 23.00 -28.20 -14.32
N GLY A 424 23.90 -28.89 -13.62
CA GLY A 424 23.55 -30.05 -12.79
C GLY A 424 23.37 -29.61 -11.35
N TRP A 425 22.12 -29.35 -10.94
CA TRP A 425 21.75 -28.98 -9.58
C TRP A 425 20.47 -29.71 -9.16
N ASP A 426 20.48 -30.28 -7.96
CA ASP A 426 19.32 -30.85 -7.29
C ASP A 426 19.09 -30.09 -5.97
N PRO A 427 17.92 -29.48 -5.75
CA PRO A 427 17.64 -28.76 -4.51
C PRO A 427 17.74 -29.64 -3.25
N ALA A 428 17.56 -30.96 -3.35
CA ALA A 428 17.65 -31.85 -2.19
C ALA A 428 19.09 -31.98 -1.68
N ASP A 429 20.07 -32.00 -2.59
CA ASP A 429 21.48 -32.32 -2.30
C ASP A 429 22.15 -31.30 -1.36
N ASP A 430 21.75 -30.03 -1.43
CA ASP A 430 22.39 -28.95 -0.67
C ASP A 430 21.75 -28.65 0.69
N THR A 431 20.67 -29.35 1.07
CA THR A 431 19.85 -29.01 2.24
C THR A 431 20.67 -28.96 3.54
N ALA A 432 21.49 -29.99 3.77
CA ALA A 432 22.35 -30.11 4.94
C ALA A 432 23.74 -29.48 4.75
N THR A 433 24.08 -29.04 3.54
CA THR A 433 25.41 -28.49 3.21
C THR A 433 25.50 -27.02 3.63
N PRO A 434 26.49 -26.64 4.44
CA PRO A 434 26.75 -25.22 4.70
C PRO A 434 27.27 -24.53 3.44
N LEU A 435 26.48 -23.60 2.89
CA LEU A 435 26.81 -22.83 1.70
C LEU A 435 27.05 -21.36 2.03
N ALA A 436 27.82 -20.65 1.20
CA ALA A 436 28.04 -19.22 1.36
C ALA A 436 26.67 -18.51 1.42
N SER A 437 26.41 -17.75 2.48
CA SER A 437 25.09 -17.15 2.70
C SER A 437 25.23 -15.75 3.27
N ALA A 438 24.29 -14.86 2.96
CA ALA A 438 24.25 -13.52 3.51
C ALA A 438 22.83 -12.96 3.47
N LEU A 439 22.56 -11.98 4.35
CA LEU A 439 21.44 -11.08 4.15
C LEU A 439 21.78 -10.10 3.05
N LEU A 440 20.80 -9.76 2.23
CA LEU A 440 20.94 -8.77 1.18
C LEU A 440 20.55 -7.39 1.66
N LEU A 441 21.19 -6.38 1.08
CA LEU A 441 20.68 -5.04 0.99
C LEU A 441 20.06 -4.88 -0.42
N PRO A 442 18.72 -4.99 -0.56
CA PRO A 442 18.08 -5.05 -1.87
C PRO A 442 18.47 -3.89 -2.77
N VAL A 443 18.68 -4.18 -4.06
CA VAL A 443 18.92 -3.16 -5.08
C VAL A 443 17.69 -2.27 -5.23
N LEU A 444 17.87 -1.02 -5.65
CA LEU A 444 16.74 -0.12 -5.91
C LEU A 444 16.02 -0.51 -7.20
N ASP A 445 14.71 -0.31 -7.23
CA ASP A 445 13.90 -0.50 -8.44
C ASP A 445 14.39 0.42 -9.57
N GLU A 446 14.34 -0.02 -10.83
CA GLU A 446 14.65 0.81 -11.98
C GLU A 446 13.64 1.95 -12.07
N VAL A 447 14.11 3.14 -12.47
CA VAL A 447 13.19 4.24 -12.74
C VAL A 447 12.71 4.09 -14.18
N PRO A 448 11.41 3.88 -14.44
CA PRO A 448 10.95 3.65 -15.81
C PRO A 448 11.17 4.91 -16.65
N GLU A 449 11.79 4.77 -17.82
CA GLU A 449 12.07 5.89 -18.73
C GLU A 449 10.80 6.51 -19.34
N GLY A 450 9.69 5.76 -19.40
CA GLY A 450 8.45 6.13 -20.08
C GLY A 450 7.40 6.86 -19.23
N TRP A 451 7.80 7.60 -18.19
CA TRP A 451 6.84 8.32 -17.34
C TRP A 451 6.16 9.45 -18.13
N GLN A 452 4.83 9.36 -18.28
CA GLN A 452 4.05 10.48 -18.80
C GLN A 452 4.11 11.65 -17.81
N PRO A 453 4.38 12.88 -18.27
CA PRO A 453 4.37 14.04 -17.39
C PRO A 453 3.00 14.20 -16.76
N VAL A 454 2.97 14.25 -15.43
CA VAL A 454 1.77 14.59 -14.67
C VAL A 454 1.53 16.08 -14.85
N THR A 455 0.36 16.46 -15.35
CA THR A 455 -0.03 17.86 -15.60
C THR A 455 -0.65 18.52 -14.37
N GLU A 456 -1.15 17.74 -13.41
CA GLU A 456 -1.82 18.24 -12.22
C GLU A 456 -1.36 17.50 -10.96
N VAL A 457 -1.00 18.24 -9.91
CA VAL A 457 -0.52 17.69 -8.63
C VAL A 457 -1.30 18.30 -7.48
N ARG A 458 -2.16 17.53 -6.80
CA ARG A 458 -2.96 18.02 -5.65
C ARG A 458 -3.69 19.34 -5.99
N ASP A 459 -4.52 19.37 -7.03
CA ASP A 459 -5.24 20.58 -7.48
C ASP A 459 -4.31 21.76 -7.90
N PHE A 460 -3.08 21.46 -8.35
CA PHE A 460 -2.13 22.45 -8.88
C PHE A 460 -1.74 22.12 -10.33
N ASP A 461 -1.90 23.08 -11.24
CA ASP A 461 -1.59 22.93 -12.67
C ASP A 461 -0.07 23.04 -12.93
N LEU A 462 0.63 21.92 -12.72
CA LEU A 462 2.06 21.80 -13.01
C LEU A 462 2.35 21.94 -14.51
N GLY A 463 1.46 21.46 -15.37
CA GLY A 463 1.61 21.55 -16.82
C GLY A 463 1.77 22.99 -17.29
N ALA A 464 0.89 23.87 -16.82
CA ALA A 464 0.94 25.27 -17.19
C ALA A 464 2.15 26.02 -16.59
N VAL A 465 2.70 25.58 -15.45
CA VAL A 465 3.97 26.12 -14.93
C VAL A 465 5.14 25.69 -15.82
N VAL A 466 5.19 24.42 -16.21
CA VAL A 466 6.22 23.88 -17.10
C VAL A 466 6.23 24.59 -18.45
N GLU A 467 5.06 24.87 -19.02
CA GLU A 467 4.94 25.58 -20.31
C GLU A 467 5.41 27.05 -20.24
N ARG A 468 5.20 27.71 -19.10
CA ARG A 468 5.43 29.16 -18.93
C ARG A 468 6.81 29.50 -18.34
N THR A 469 7.56 28.51 -17.85
CA THR A 469 8.82 28.71 -17.12
C THR A 469 10.02 28.19 -17.92
N SER A 470 11.16 28.90 -17.88
CA SER A 470 12.38 28.39 -18.50
C SER A 470 12.89 27.12 -17.78
N PRO A 471 13.53 26.17 -18.48
CA PRO A 471 14.02 24.93 -17.86
C PRO A 471 15.00 25.16 -16.70
N GLU A 472 15.84 26.19 -16.77
CA GLU A 472 16.81 26.54 -15.72
C GLU A 472 16.11 27.03 -14.45
N ARG A 473 15.15 27.94 -14.58
CA ARG A 473 14.37 28.45 -13.45
C ARG A 473 13.52 27.36 -12.83
N LEU A 474 12.84 26.56 -13.65
CA LEU A 474 12.06 25.43 -13.16
C LEU A 474 12.96 24.44 -12.40
N ARG A 475 14.18 24.18 -12.90
CA ARG A 475 15.11 23.27 -12.23
C ARG A 475 15.53 23.83 -10.86
N SER A 476 15.86 25.11 -10.80
CA SER A 476 16.23 25.79 -9.55
C SER A 476 15.08 25.75 -8.53
N ALA A 477 13.86 26.07 -8.96
CA ALA A 477 12.69 26.05 -8.09
C ALA A 477 12.38 24.64 -7.57
N VAL A 478 12.40 23.63 -8.45
CA VAL A 478 12.17 22.23 -8.04
C VAL A 478 13.30 21.71 -7.14
N ALA A 479 14.54 22.14 -7.35
CA ALA A 479 15.65 21.83 -6.44
C ALA A 479 15.45 22.45 -5.05
N ALA A 480 14.93 23.68 -4.95
CA ALA A 480 14.57 24.28 -3.68
C ALA A 480 13.46 23.50 -2.97
N GLN A 481 12.44 23.08 -3.72
CA GLN A 481 11.35 22.22 -3.21
C GLN A 481 11.85 20.86 -2.72
N LEU A 482 12.82 20.26 -3.44
CA LEU A 482 13.47 19.01 -3.03
C LEU A 482 14.26 19.18 -1.72
N ASN A 483 14.95 20.30 -1.53
CA ASN A 483 15.65 20.60 -0.27
C ASN A 483 14.66 20.74 0.90
N ARG A 484 13.52 21.39 0.68
CA ARG A 484 12.46 21.49 1.71
C ARG A 484 11.86 20.13 2.03
N LEU A 485 11.57 19.31 1.02
CA LEU A 485 11.12 17.92 1.21
C LEU A 485 12.13 17.10 2.02
N ALA A 486 13.43 17.29 1.74
CA ALA A 486 14.48 16.59 2.45
C ALA A 486 14.53 16.97 3.94
N ALA A 487 14.36 18.25 4.25
CA ALA A 487 14.28 18.75 5.62
C ALA A 487 12.99 18.30 6.35
N GLU A 488 11.85 18.28 5.64
CA GLU A 488 10.56 17.80 6.18
C GLU A 488 10.60 16.32 6.58
N THR A 489 11.34 15.51 5.83
CA THR A 489 11.47 14.05 6.05
C THR A 489 12.70 13.66 6.88
N GLY A 490 13.65 14.59 7.05
CA GLY A 490 14.92 14.39 7.76
C GLY A 490 15.97 13.60 6.98
N ILE A 491 15.80 13.38 5.67
CA ILE A 491 16.82 12.67 4.86
C ILE A 491 18.08 13.52 4.62
N ASP A 492 17.99 14.83 4.81
CA ASP A 492 19.13 15.75 4.79
C ASP A 492 20.09 15.55 5.97
N GLY A 493 19.67 14.81 7.00
CA GLY A 493 20.54 14.36 8.09
C GLY A 493 21.60 13.33 7.67
N TYR A 494 21.44 12.68 6.51
CA TYR A 494 22.43 11.72 6.00
C TYR A 494 23.51 12.44 5.17
N PRO A 495 24.81 12.35 5.53
CA PRO A 495 25.86 13.11 4.85
C PRO A 495 25.94 12.88 3.34
N GLU A 496 25.64 11.66 2.88
CA GLU A 496 25.67 11.29 1.48
C GLU A 496 24.57 12.02 0.70
N ILE A 497 23.37 12.12 1.28
CA ILE A 497 22.21 12.82 0.70
C ILE A 497 22.40 14.34 0.80
N ALA A 498 22.85 14.85 1.94
CA ALA A 498 23.13 16.27 2.14
C ALA A 498 24.10 16.82 1.09
N ARG A 499 25.17 16.07 0.80
CA ARG A 499 26.12 16.42 -0.26
C ARG A 499 25.47 16.45 -1.65
N ALA A 500 24.64 15.45 -1.96
CA ALA A 500 23.93 15.39 -3.24
C ALA A 500 22.97 16.58 -3.40
N LEU A 501 22.22 16.94 -2.36
CA LEU A 501 21.32 18.09 -2.33
C LEU A 501 22.06 19.41 -2.51
N GLU A 502 23.25 19.55 -1.91
CA GLU A 502 24.10 20.72 -2.05
C GLU A 502 24.60 20.90 -3.49
N GLN A 503 25.02 19.80 -4.15
CA GLN A 503 25.41 19.81 -5.57
C GLN A 503 24.23 20.14 -6.48
N VAL A 504 23.07 19.54 -6.23
CA VAL A 504 21.81 19.84 -6.93
C VAL A 504 21.46 21.33 -6.81
N GLY A 505 21.58 21.91 -5.62
CA GLY A 505 21.33 23.35 -5.38
C GLY A 505 22.29 24.27 -6.15
N ARG A 506 23.50 23.80 -6.48
CA ARG A 506 24.47 24.52 -7.32
C ARG A 506 24.27 24.29 -8.82
N GLY A 507 23.37 23.39 -9.22
CA GLY A 507 23.20 22.96 -10.61
C GLY A 507 24.34 22.05 -11.10
N GLU A 508 25.09 21.42 -10.19
CA GLU A 508 26.14 20.46 -10.52
C GLU A 508 25.55 19.07 -10.77
N PRO A 509 26.08 18.28 -11.72
CA PRO A 509 25.63 16.91 -11.93
C PRO A 509 26.00 16.04 -10.72
N VAL A 510 25.09 15.13 -10.34
CA VAL A 510 25.31 14.12 -9.31
C VAL A 510 25.17 12.75 -9.94
N ASP A 511 26.27 11.99 -9.93
CA ASP A 511 26.26 10.62 -10.42
C ASP A 511 25.67 9.68 -9.34
N LEU A 512 24.94 8.66 -9.79
CA LEU A 512 24.38 7.57 -8.97
C LEU A 512 24.94 6.20 -9.39
N PRO A 513 26.26 5.98 -9.30
CA PRO A 513 26.84 4.65 -9.52
C PRO A 513 26.29 3.63 -8.52
N ALA A 514 26.08 2.40 -8.99
CA ALA A 514 25.63 1.30 -8.14
C ALA A 514 26.68 0.97 -7.07
N ASP A 515 26.20 0.65 -5.87
CA ASP A 515 27.00 0.21 -4.71
C ASP A 515 27.95 1.28 -4.14
N GLU A 516 27.82 2.53 -4.59
CA GLU A 516 28.52 3.68 -4.04
C GLU A 516 27.73 4.32 -2.88
N ALA A 517 28.37 5.23 -2.14
CA ALA A 517 27.87 5.69 -0.84
C ALA A 517 26.42 6.23 -0.85
N LEU A 518 26.04 7.00 -1.88
CA LEU A 518 24.69 7.55 -2.00
C LEU A 518 23.65 6.46 -2.33
N ASP A 519 23.99 5.53 -3.21
CA ASP A 519 23.12 4.41 -3.59
C ASP A 519 22.93 3.45 -2.41
N LEU A 520 24.00 3.08 -1.71
CA LEU A 520 23.92 2.27 -0.48
C LEU A 520 23.08 2.95 0.60
N ARG A 521 23.16 4.27 0.75
CA ARG A 521 22.31 5.03 1.69
C ARG A 521 20.83 4.91 1.32
N MET A 522 20.49 5.13 0.05
CA MET A 522 19.11 5.00 -0.44
C MET A 522 18.56 3.58 -0.26
N ARG A 523 19.35 2.55 -0.58
CA ARG A 523 18.98 1.13 -0.34
C ARG A 523 18.78 0.85 1.15
N THR A 524 19.61 1.45 2.02
CA THR A 524 19.47 1.32 3.48
C THR A 524 18.14 1.90 3.97
N ILE A 525 17.77 3.09 3.52
CA ILE A 525 16.48 3.72 3.86
C ILE A 525 15.29 2.85 3.38
N ARG A 526 15.37 2.33 2.15
CA ARG A 526 14.38 1.39 1.60
C ARG A 526 14.26 0.12 2.45
N ALA A 527 15.39 -0.44 2.88
CA ALA A 527 15.43 -1.62 3.73
C ALA A 527 14.84 -1.35 5.12
N GLU A 528 15.06 -0.18 5.71
CA GLU A 528 14.40 0.24 6.97
C GLU A 528 12.88 0.30 6.82
N ALA A 529 12.39 0.98 5.77
CA ALA A 529 10.96 1.10 5.53
C ALA A 529 10.29 -0.27 5.39
N ARG A 530 10.93 -1.21 4.69
CA ARG A 530 10.46 -2.61 4.58
C ARG A 530 10.55 -3.37 5.90
N ALA A 531 11.65 -3.25 6.63
CA ALA A 531 11.88 -3.94 7.90
C ALA A 531 10.84 -3.54 8.96
N VAL A 532 10.57 -2.23 9.09
CA VAL A 532 9.58 -1.71 10.03
C VAL A 532 8.17 -2.18 9.65
N ARG A 533 7.83 -2.14 8.35
CA ARG A 533 6.54 -2.68 7.86
C ARG A 533 6.37 -4.15 8.20
N GLY A 534 7.37 -4.98 7.86
CA GLY A 534 7.33 -6.41 8.13
C GLY A 534 7.22 -6.73 9.62
N THR A 535 7.85 -5.91 10.46
CA THR A 535 7.78 -6.06 11.93
C THR A 535 6.36 -5.77 12.44
N LEU A 536 5.73 -4.69 11.97
CA LEU A 536 4.33 -4.36 12.31
C LEU A 536 3.35 -5.43 11.79
N ASP A 537 3.53 -5.88 10.55
CA ASP A 537 2.71 -6.94 9.94
C ASP A 537 2.85 -8.28 10.68
N THR A 538 3.98 -8.52 11.34
CA THR A 538 4.18 -9.73 12.16
C THR A 538 3.52 -9.57 13.52
N ALA A 539 3.64 -8.40 14.15
CA ALA A 539 3.00 -8.09 15.43
C ALA A 539 1.48 -8.02 15.35
N SER A 540 0.89 -7.67 14.21
CA SER A 540 -0.57 -7.73 14.03
C SER A 540 -1.13 -9.16 14.11
N ARG A 541 -0.28 -10.17 13.83
CA ARG A 541 -0.62 -11.60 13.88
C ARG A 541 -0.28 -12.28 15.21
N GLN A 542 0.56 -11.67 16.04
CA GLN A 542 1.01 -12.20 17.33
C GLN A 542 1.01 -11.05 18.36
N PRO A 543 0.18 -11.10 19.42
CA PRO A 543 -0.15 -9.92 20.25
C PRO A 543 0.97 -9.41 21.19
N ASP A 544 2.25 -9.61 20.85
CA ASP A 544 3.36 -8.98 21.56
C ASP A 544 3.59 -7.55 21.02
N ALA A 545 3.93 -6.61 21.92
CA ALA A 545 4.21 -5.24 21.53
C ALA A 545 5.40 -5.19 20.55
N ALA A 546 5.16 -4.71 19.33
CA ALA A 546 6.21 -4.52 18.34
C ALA A 546 7.28 -3.57 18.87
N PRO A 547 8.57 -3.80 18.58
CA PRO A 547 9.66 -2.89 18.96
C PRO A 547 9.66 -1.57 18.17
N VAL A 548 8.72 -1.42 17.22
CA VAL A 548 8.52 -0.27 16.34
C VAL A 548 7.04 0.10 16.33
N THR A 549 6.73 1.36 16.03
CA THR A 549 5.37 1.92 16.04
C THR A 549 4.89 2.26 14.62
N GLU A 550 3.58 2.51 14.46
CA GLU A 550 3.04 3.04 13.20
C GLU A 550 3.66 4.40 12.82
N ALA A 551 4.03 5.22 13.83
CA ALA A 551 4.72 6.48 13.60
C ALA A 551 6.14 6.28 13.04
N ASP A 552 6.85 5.24 13.51
CA ASP A 552 8.15 4.85 12.95
C ASP A 552 8.01 4.41 11.50
N PHE A 553 6.98 3.61 11.19
CA PHE A 553 6.69 3.18 9.82
C PHE A 553 6.44 4.37 8.91
N LEU A 554 5.58 5.31 9.32
CA LEU A 554 5.29 6.51 8.53
C LEU A 554 6.57 7.32 8.28
N ALA A 555 7.41 7.50 9.30
CA ALA A 555 8.67 8.23 9.17
C ALA A 555 9.65 7.57 8.18
N TRP A 556 9.84 6.24 8.26
CA TRP A 556 10.70 5.54 7.30
C TRP A 556 10.10 5.48 5.89
N HIS A 557 8.78 5.37 5.78
CA HIS A 557 8.09 5.40 4.51
C HIS A 557 8.25 6.74 3.78
N VAL A 558 8.09 7.88 4.47
CA VAL A 558 8.29 9.19 3.85
C VAL A 558 9.75 9.45 3.49
N ARG A 559 10.71 8.90 4.26
CA ARG A 559 12.13 8.97 3.91
C ARG A 559 12.47 8.17 2.66
N ASP A 560 11.93 6.96 2.54
CA ASP A 560 12.10 6.12 1.35
C ASP A 560 11.52 6.80 0.11
N THR A 561 10.31 7.33 0.20
CA THR A 561 9.67 8.03 -0.92
C THR A 561 10.41 9.32 -1.29
N ALA A 562 10.92 10.10 -0.33
CA ALA A 562 11.72 11.29 -0.58
C ALA A 562 13.12 10.98 -1.15
N ALA A 563 13.79 9.94 -0.68
CA ALA A 563 15.03 9.43 -1.28
C ALA A 563 14.79 8.98 -2.73
N GLY A 564 13.66 8.31 -2.98
CA GLY A 564 13.20 7.98 -4.33
C GLY A 564 12.91 9.22 -5.19
N ALA A 565 12.38 10.30 -4.62
CA ALA A 565 12.15 11.56 -5.34
C ALA A 565 13.47 12.26 -5.72
N LEU A 566 14.47 12.27 -4.82
CA LEU A 566 15.83 12.70 -5.16
C LEU A 566 16.39 11.86 -6.32
N ARG A 567 16.28 10.53 -6.25
CA ARG A 567 16.74 9.65 -7.32
C ARG A 567 16.05 9.93 -8.66
N ARG A 568 14.72 10.13 -8.67
CA ARG A 568 13.98 10.53 -9.87
C ARG A 568 14.42 11.90 -10.40
N PHE A 569 14.73 12.86 -9.52
CA PHE A 569 15.26 14.16 -9.94
C PHE A 569 16.61 14.06 -10.65
N LEU A 570 17.44 13.10 -10.25
CA LEU A 570 18.74 12.86 -10.88
C LEU A 570 18.64 12.09 -12.21
N LEU A 571 17.65 11.20 -12.35
CA LEU A 571 17.56 10.27 -13.48
C LEU A 571 16.49 10.63 -14.53
N LEU A 572 15.42 11.34 -14.15
CA LEU A 572 14.29 11.62 -15.04
C LEU A 572 14.30 13.05 -15.59
N PRO A 573 13.55 13.29 -16.70
CA PRO A 573 13.21 14.63 -17.13
C PRO A 573 12.53 15.43 -16.00
N LEU A 574 12.84 16.72 -15.95
CA LEU A 574 12.43 17.61 -14.87
C LEU A 574 10.91 17.64 -14.59
N PRO A 575 10.00 17.62 -15.58
CA PRO A 575 8.56 17.59 -15.29
C PRO A 575 8.12 16.36 -14.47
N ALA A 576 8.64 15.18 -14.80
CA ALA A 576 8.32 13.94 -14.08
C ALA A 576 8.90 13.93 -12.67
N ALA A 577 10.11 14.47 -12.52
CA ALA A 577 10.74 14.66 -11.22
C ALA A 577 10.00 15.67 -10.34
N ALA A 578 9.58 16.80 -10.91
CA ALA A 578 8.85 17.86 -10.21
C ALA A 578 7.55 17.34 -9.61
N ALA A 579 6.76 16.58 -10.39
CA ALA A 579 5.53 15.98 -9.90
C ALA A 579 5.77 15.07 -8.69
N SER A 580 6.82 14.25 -8.74
CA SER A 580 7.18 13.35 -7.62
C SER A 580 7.54 14.12 -6.35
N ILE A 581 8.24 15.25 -6.47
CA ILE A 581 8.66 16.08 -5.33
C ILE A 581 7.47 16.83 -4.73
N LEU A 582 6.69 17.52 -5.57
CA LEU A 582 5.57 18.35 -5.13
C LEU A 582 4.45 17.53 -4.50
N ASN A 583 4.19 16.33 -5.02
CA ASN A 583 3.20 15.42 -4.43
C ASN A 583 3.57 14.96 -3.02
N LEU A 584 4.88 14.89 -2.71
CA LEU A 584 5.38 14.44 -1.42
C LEU A 584 5.61 15.56 -0.40
N ARG A 585 5.45 16.84 -0.78
CA ARG A 585 5.61 17.97 0.15
C ARG A 585 4.65 17.85 1.33
N MET A 586 5.21 17.96 2.54
CA MET A 586 4.46 17.79 3.80
C MET A 586 3.87 19.12 4.31
N SER A 587 4.51 20.25 3.97
CA SER A 587 3.99 21.60 4.23
C SER A 587 2.71 21.84 3.42
N VAL A 588 1.66 22.38 4.06
CA VAL A 588 0.44 22.83 3.36
C VAL A 588 0.66 24.10 2.53
N HIS A 589 1.77 24.81 2.77
CA HIS A 589 2.12 26.06 2.08
C HIS A 589 3.04 25.85 0.88
N TRP A 590 3.31 24.60 0.49
CA TRP A 590 4.26 24.29 -0.57
C TRP A 590 3.99 25.01 -1.91
N ARG A 591 2.73 25.35 -2.23
CA ARG A 591 2.36 26.12 -3.44
C ARG A 591 2.86 27.55 -3.39
N ASP A 592 2.69 28.24 -2.26
CA ASP A 592 3.19 29.61 -2.07
C ASP A 592 4.72 29.64 -2.08
N GLU A 593 5.32 28.62 -1.47
CA GLU A 593 6.75 28.41 -1.46
C GLU A 593 7.31 28.19 -2.87
N LEU A 594 6.66 27.35 -3.68
CA LEU A 594 7.02 27.13 -5.09
C LEU A 594 6.85 28.41 -5.90
N ALA A 595 5.77 29.16 -5.68
CA ALA A 595 5.54 30.43 -6.37
C ALA A 595 6.65 31.45 -6.06
N ALA A 596 7.15 31.49 -4.82
CA ALA A 596 8.31 32.30 -4.45
C ALA A 596 9.59 31.81 -5.14
N ASP A 597 9.84 30.50 -5.12
CA ASP A 597 11.04 29.91 -5.76
C ASP A 597 11.04 30.10 -7.30
N LEU A 598 9.86 30.26 -7.92
CA LEU A 598 9.70 30.56 -9.35
C LEU A 598 9.80 32.07 -9.67
N ALA A 599 9.68 32.95 -8.66
CA ALA A 599 9.78 34.39 -8.85
C ALA A 599 11.24 34.88 -8.78
N ASP A 600 12.07 34.18 -8.01
CA ASP A 600 13.53 34.37 -7.93
C ASP A 600 14.24 33.88 -9.21
#